data_AF-A0A800CYE1-F1
#
_entry.id   AF-A0A800CYE1-F1
#
_cell.length_a   1.000
_cell.length_b   1.000
_cell.length_c   1.000
_cell.angle_alpha   90.00
_cell.angle_beta   90.00
_cell.angle_gamma   90.00
#
_symmetry.space_group_name_H-M   'P 1'
#
loop_
_entity.id
_entity.type
_entity.pdbx_description
1 polymer ?
#
loop_
_entity_poly.entity_id
_entity_poly.type
_entity_poly.pdbx_seq_one_letter_code
_entity_poly.pdbx_strand_id
1 'polypeptide(L)'
;MKLQTKFFITILLVLIIFSISIGTMQYIFMSKNADAEISQFRETQTTAVKQTLKNYVDIAYETIETNYRNRQDKQWLEKQYGPRLINVIEMAQGIISENQKLVSDGTISVQEAQRRSANTISRLRYNNGSGYIWI
;
A
#
# COMPACT_ATOMS: atom_id res chain seq x y z
N MET A 1 42.75 49.86 45.33
CA MET A 1 42.46 48.47 44.90
C MET A 1 43.76 47.67 44.87
N LYS A 2 43.76 46.46 45.45
CA LYS A 2 44.91 45.55 45.42
C LYS A 2 45.24 45.18 43.97
N LEU A 3 46.52 44.99 43.65
CA LEU A 3 47.02 44.71 42.30
C LEU A 3 46.28 43.52 41.65
N GLN A 4 45.99 42.49 42.44
CA GLN A 4 45.25 41.28 42.04
C GLN A 4 43.85 41.58 41.49
N THR A 5 43.12 42.54 42.10
CA THR A 5 41.78 42.91 41.64
C THR A 5 41.83 43.62 40.28
N LYS A 6 42.88 44.41 40.02
CA LYS A 6 43.07 45.06 38.72
C LYS A 6 43.36 44.02 37.63
N PHE A 7 44.23 43.04 37.90
CA PHE A 7 44.51 41.94 36.96
C PHE A 7 43.26 41.12 36.64
N PHE A 8 42.46 40.78 37.66
CA PHE A 8 41.22 40.04 37.47
C PHE A 8 40.23 40.80 36.56
N ILE A 9 40.05 42.10 36.79
CA ILE A 9 39.18 42.95 35.97
C ILE A 9 39.67 43.03 34.52
N THR A 10 40.97 43.17 34.29
CA THR A 10 41.54 43.21 32.94
C THR A 10 41.31 41.90 32.19
N ILE A 11 41.52 40.75 32.84
CA ILE A 11 41.27 39.43 32.24
C ILE A 11 39.78 39.27 31.91
N LEU A 12 38.89 39.66 32.82
CA LEU A 12 37.45 39.62 32.60
C LEU A 12 37.04 40.47 31.40
N LEU A 13 37.58 41.69 31.27
CA LEU A 13 37.33 42.58 30.14
C LEU A 13 37.79 41.98 28.81
N VAL A 14 38.98 41.38 28.77
CA VAL A 14 39.49 40.72 27.56
C VAL A 14 38.60 39.55 27.15
N LEU A 15 38.14 38.73 28.11
CA LEU A 15 37.22 37.63 27.84
C LEU A 15 35.88 38.13 27.27
N ILE A 16 35.33 39.20 27.84
CA ILE A 16 34.07 39.79 27.35
C ILE A 16 34.24 40.28 25.89
N ILE A 17 35.32 40.99 25.59
CA ILE A 17 35.60 41.48 24.23
C ILE A 17 35.75 40.31 23.25
N PHE A 18 36.43 39.25 23.67
CA PHE A 18 36.61 38.05 22.86
C PHE A 18 35.28 37.34 22.56
N SER A 19 34.43 37.17 23.58
CA SER A 19 33.09 36.58 23.41
C SER A 19 32.21 37.40 22.48
N ILE A 20 32.24 38.73 22.60
CA ILE A 20 31.48 39.63 21.70
C ILE A 20 31.98 39.48 20.25
N SER A 21 33.29 39.41 20.06
CA SER A 21 33.90 39.28 18.72
C SER A 21 33.55 37.95 18.05
N ILE A 22 33.52 36.85 18.80
CA ILE A 22 33.06 35.55 18.28
C ILE A 22 31.58 35.62 17.92
N GLY A 23 30.74 36.19 18.80
CA GLY A 23 29.31 36.28 18.59
C GLY A 23 28.96 37.06 17.32
N THR A 24 29.63 38.19 17.07
CA THR A 24 29.42 39.00 15.86
C THR A 24 29.88 38.28 14.61
N MET A 25 31.02 37.57 14.66
CA MET A 25 31.51 36.77 13.55
C MET A 25 30.52 35.65 13.17
N GLN A 26 29.98 34.94 14.16
CA GLN A 26 28.97 33.90 13.94
C GLN A 26 27.68 34.48 13.34
N TYR A 27 27.21 35.60 13.87
CA TYR A 27 26.01 36.27 13.35
C TYR A 27 26.17 36.67 11.87
N ILE A 28 27.31 37.27 11.51
CA ILE A 28 27.58 37.65 10.11
C ILE A 28 27.65 36.43 9.21
N PHE A 29 28.31 35.35 9.66
CA PHE A 29 28.41 34.12 8.87
C PHE A 29 27.02 33.50 8.62
N MET A 30 26.20 33.37 9.66
CA MET A 30 24.82 32.87 9.53
C MET A 30 23.98 33.77 8.63
N SER A 31 24.05 35.09 8.81
CA SER A 31 23.28 36.03 7.99
C SER A 31 23.69 36.00 6.52
N LYS A 32 24.96 35.76 6.21
CA LYS A 32 25.45 35.67 4.82
C LYS A 32 25.08 34.35 4.14
N ASN A 33 24.99 33.26 4.90
CA ASN A 33 24.75 31.93 4.35
C ASN A 33 23.30 31.46 4.45
N ALA A 34 22.45 32.15 5.23
CA ALA A 34 21.06 31.76 5.45
C ALA A 34 20.26 31.58 4.14
N ASP A 35 20.40 32.51 3.18
CA ASP A 35 19.67 32.42 1.91
C ASP A 35 20.12 31.24 1.05
N ALA A 36 21.42 30.93 1.06
CA ALA A 36 21.98 29.79 0.36
C ALA A 36 21.52 28.47 0.99
N GLU A 37 21.53 28.38 2.33
CA GLU A 37 21.05 27.21 3.07
C GLU A 37 19.55 26.99 2.87
N ILE A 38 18.73 28.05 2.90
CA ILE A 38 17.28 27.97 2.64
C ILE A 38 17.03 27.50 1.21
N SER A 39 17.78 28.02 0.24
CA SER A 39 17.61 27.64 -1.18
C SER A 39 17.99 26.18 -1.41
N GLN A 40 19.13 25.74 -0.85
CA GLN A 40 19.59 24.35 -0.93
C GLN A 40 18.61 23.40 -0.23
N PHE A 41 18.08 23.79 0.93
CA PHE A 41 17.07 23.01 1.64
C PHE A 41 15.80 22.86 0.78
N ARG A 42 15.30 23.95 0.19
CA ARG A 42 14.13 23.91 -0.71
C ARG A 42 14.36 23.00 -1.91
N GLU A 43 15.53 23.07 -2.54
CA GLU A 43 15.89 22.20 -3.66
C GLU A 43 15.92 20.73 -3.25
N THR A 44 16.53 20.43 -2.11
CA THR A 44 16.63 19.08 -1.55
C THR A 44 15.24 18.50 -1.27
N GLN A 45 14.37 19.26 -0.60
CA GLN A 45 13.00 18.83 -0.31
C GLN A 45 12.17 18.67 -1.58
N THR A 46 12.28 19.59 -2.54
CA THR A 46 11.58 19.50 -3.82
C THR A 46 12.01 18.25 -4.59
N THR A 47 13.30 17.95 -4.59
CA THR A 47 13.85 16.75 -5.25
C THR A 47 13.38 15.48 -4.56
N ALA A 48 13.36 15.46 -3.23
CA ALA A 48 12.83 14.34 -2.45
C ALA A 48 11.36 14.07 -2.80
N VAL A 49 10.51 15.10 -2.80
CA VAL A 49 9.09 14.96 -3.17
C VAL A 49 8.93 14.46 -4.61
N LYS A 50 9.69 15.02 -5.57
CA LYS A 50 9.67 14.55 -6.97
C LYS A 50 10.03 13.07 -7.07
N GLN A 51 11.06 12.63 -6.35
CA GLN A 51 11.48 11.23 -6.34
C GLN A 51 10.41 10.32 -5.74
N THR A 52 9.78 10.74 -4.64
CA THR A 52 8.68 9.99 -4.03
C THR A 52 7.50 9.84 -4.99
N LEU A 53 7.12 10.91 -5.70
CA LEU A 53 6.04 10.85 -6.70
C LEU A 53 6.39 9.89 -7.84
N LYS A 54 7.62 9.95 -8.36
CA LYS A 54 8.09 9.01 -9.37
C LYS A 54 7.99 7.56 -8.88
N ASN A 55 8.43 7.29 -7.65
CA ASN A 55 8.36 5.95 -7.07
C ASN A 55 6.91 5.45 -6.97
N TYR A 56 5.95 6.30 -6.62
CA TYR A 56 4.54 5.89 -6.59
C TYR A 56 3.99 5.52 -7.96
N VAL A 57 4.35 6.29 -9.00
CA VAL A 57 3.98 5.97 -10.37
C VAL A 57 4.62 4.66 -10.82
N ASP A 58 5.91 4.46 -10.54
CA ASP A 58 6.63 3.24 -10.88
C ASP A 58 6.00 2.01 -10.20
N ILE A 59 5.64 2.11 -8.91
CA ILE A 59 4.95 1.04 -8.17
C ILE A 59 3.59 0.73 -8.79
N ALA A 60 2.80 1.77 -9.11
CA ALA A 60 1.49 1.59 -9.71
C ALA A 60 1.61 0.90 -11.08
N TYR A 61 2.56 1.33 -11.91
CA TYR A 61 2.84 0.73 -13.21
C TYR A 61 3.26 -0.73 -13.08
N GLU A 62 4.24 -1.04 -12.22
CA GLU A 62 4.72 -2.40 -12.01
C GLU A 62 3.62 -3.32 -11.47
N THR A 63 2.75 -2.79 -10.59
CA THR A 63 1.59 -3.53 -10.10
C THR A 63 0.62 -3.86 -11.23
N ILE A 64 0.32 -2.90 -12.10
CA ILE A 64 -0.57 -3.10 -13.25
C ILE A 64 0.05 -4.13 -14.21
N GLU A 65 1.33 -3.96 -14.54
CA GLU A 65 2.07 -4.83 -15.45
C GLU A 65 2.14 -6.27 -14.92
N THR A 66 2.48 -6.43 -13.63
CA THR A 66 2.49 -7.74 -12.96
C THR A 66 1.12 -8.39 -13.02
N ASN A 67 0.05 -7.66 -12.71
CA ASN A 67 -1.32 -8.18 -12.82
C ASN A 67 -1.68 -8.56 -14.26
N TYR A 68 -1.25 -7.78 -15.24
CA TYR A 68 -1.49 -8.08 -16.66
C TYR A 68 -0.78 -9.37 -17.09
N ARG A 69 0.51 -9.52 -16.76
CA ARG A 69 1.27 -10.74 -17.02
C ARG A 69 0.68 -11.96 -16.33
N ASN A 70 0.34 -11.83 -15.05
CA ASN A 70 -0.28 -12.92 -14.28
C ASN A 70 -1.64 -13.35 -14.84
N ARG A 71 -2.41 -12.43 -15.44
CA ARG A 71 -3.67 -12.78 -16.14
C ARG A 71 -3.45 -13.55 -17.43
N GLN A 72 -2.28 -13.46 -18.04
CA GLN A 72 -1.94 -14.26 -19.23
C GLN A 72 -1.37 -15.64 -18.86
N ASP A 73 -0.89 -15.80 -17.63
CA ASP A 73 -0.40 -17.07 -17.11
C ASP A 73 -1.54 -17.94 -16.60
N LYS A 74 -1.88 -18.96 -17.40
CA LYS A 74 -2.88 -19.97 -17.05
C LYS A 74 -2.56 -20.69 -15.74
N GLN A 75 -1.29 -21.04 -15.47
CA GLN A 75 -0.92 -21.76 -14.25
C GLN A 75 -1.15 -20.90 -13.01
N TRP A 76 -0.82 -19.61 -13.10
CA TRP A 76 -1.10 -18.65 -12.03
C TRP A 76 -2.60 -18.49 -11.80
N LEU A 77 -3.40 -18.36 -12.87
CA LEU A 77 -4.86 -18.26 -12.78
C LEU A 77 -5.48 -19.50 -12.14
N GLU A 78 -5.06 -20.70 -12.55
CA GLU A 78 -5.54 -21.97 -11.96
C GLU A 78 -5.15 -22.07 -10.49
N LYS A 79 -3.92 -21.72 -10.11
CA LYS A 79 -3.47 -21.75 -8.71
C LYS A 79 -4.24 -20.76 -7.84
N GLN A 80 -4.49 -19.54 -8.34
CA GLN A 80 -5.08 -18.45 -7.57
C GLN A 80 -6.61 -18.53 -7.50
N TYR A 81 -7.27 -18.91 -8.59
CA TYR A 81 -8.74 -18.91 -8.70
C TYR A 81 -9.35 -20.30 -8.83
N GLY A 82 -8.60 -21.30 -9.29
CA GLY A 82 -9.07 -22.66 -9.54
C GLY A 82 -9.76 -23.30 -8.33
N PRO A 83 -9.16 -23.32 -7.12
CA PRO A 83 -9.80 -23.92 -5.95
C PRO A 83 -11.17 -23.33 -5.63
N ARG A 84 -11.34 -22.01 -5.79
CA ARG A 84 -12.64 -21.36 -5.55
C ARG A 84 -13.68 -21.75 -6.60
N LEU A 85 -13.27 -21.84 -7.86
CA LEU A 85 -14.16 -22.26 -8.95
C LEU A 85 -14.57 -23.72 -8.80
N ILE A 86 -13.63 -24.60 -8.45
CA ILE A 86 -13.88 -26.02 -8.17
C ILE A 86 -14.95 -26.17 -7.09
N ASN A 87 -14.77 -25.50 -5.94
CA ASN A 87 -15.74 -25.60 -4.84
C ASN A 87 -17.16 -25.13 -5.25
N VAL A 88 -17.26 -24.12 -6.11
CA VAL A 88 -18.55 -23.63 -6.62
C VAL A 88 -19.22 -24.65 -7.55
N ILE A 89 -18.43 -25.31 -8.41
CA ILE A 89 -18.91 -26.38 -9.29
C ILE A 89 -19.30 -27.62 -8.48
N GLU A 90 -18.50 -28.01 -7.49
CA GLU A 90 -18.80 -29.12 -6.58
C GLU A 90 -20.11 -28.89 -5.81
N MET A 91 -20.37 -27.66 -5.38
CA MET A 91 -21.65 -27.30 -4.75
C MET A 91 -22.84 -27.50 -5.71
N ALA A 92 -22.72 -27.04 -6.95
CA ALA A 92 -23.77 -27.25 -7.96
C ALA A 92 -23.97 -28.74 -8.26
N GLN A 93 -22.88 -29.50 -8.35
CA GLN A 93 -22.92 -30.95 -8.56
C GLN A 93 -23.52 -31.70 -7.36
N GLY A 94 -23.30 -31.22 -6.14
CA GLY A 94 -23.94 -31.73 -4.93
C GLY A 94 -25.46 -31.58 -4.99
N ILE A 95 -25.96 -30.41 -5.41
CA ILE A 95 -27.40 -30.15 -5.58
C ILE A 95 -28.02 -31.12 -6.61
N ILE A 96 -27.35 -31.34 -7.74
CA ILE A 96 -27.82 -32.27 -8.77
C ILE A 96 -27.85 -33.70 -8.23
N SER A 97 -26.76 -34.13 -7.59
CA SER A 97 -26.62 -35.47 -7.01
C SER A 97 -27.68 -35.76 -5.95
N GLU A 98 -27.99 -34.78 -5.09
CA GLU A 98 -29.03 -34.89 -4.07
C GLU A 98 -30.41 -35.08 -4.71
N ASN A 99 -30.76 -34.27 -5.72
CA ASN A 99 -32.04 -34.40 -6.41
C ASN A 99 -32.14 -35.70 -7.23
N GLN A 100 -31.03 -36.18 -7.80
CA GLN A 100 -30.97 -37.49 -8.46
C GLN A 100 -31.25 -38.63 -7.48
N LYS A 101 -30.72 -38.54 -6.26
CA LYS A 101 -31.01 -39.51 -5.20
C LYS A 101 -32.49 -39.55 -4.85
N LEU A 102 -33.12 -38.37 -4.70
CA LEU A 102 -34.57 -38.29 -4.43
C LEU A 102 -35.44 -38.90 -5.55
N VAL A 103 -34.99 -38.82 -6.80
CA VAL A 103 -35.65 -39.51 -7.93
C VAL A 103 -35.47 -41.02 -7.82
N SER A 104 -34.24 -41.48 -7.55
CA SER A 104 -33.94 -42.90 -7.37
C SER A 104 -34.75 -43.53 -6.23
N ASP A 105 -34.97 -42.77 -5.16
CA ASP A 105 -35.76 -43.17 -3.99
C ASP A 105 -37.28 -43.06 -4.26
N GLY A 106 -37.70 -42.64 -5.46
CA GLY A 106 -39.11 -42.48 -5.85
C GLY A 106 -39.83 -41.33 -5.14
N THR A 107 -39.10 -40.44 -4.47
CA THR A 107 -39.67 -39.34 -3.69
C THR A 107 -40.17 -38.19 -4.58
N ILE A 108 -39.50 -37.93 -5.69
CA ILE A 108 -39.87 -36.89 -6.67
C ILE A 108 -39.72 -37.40 -8.10
N SER A 109 -40.44 -36.78 -9.05
CA SER A 109 -40.26 -37.05 -10.48
C SER A 109 -38.99 -36.42 -11.04
N VAL A 110 -38.53 -36.91 -12.19
CA VAL A 110 -37.39 -36.33 -12.93
C VAL A 110 -37.63 -34.85 -13.26
N GLN A 111 -38.84 -34.48 -13.72
CA GLN A 111 -39.13 -33.09 -14.04
C GLN A 111 -39.05 -32.18 -12.81
N GLU A 112 -39.52 -32.65 -11.66
CA GLU A 112 -39.45 -31.88 -10.41
C GLU A 112 -38.00 -31.74 -9.92
N ALA A 113 -37.19 -32.81 -10.04
CA ALA A 113 -35.76 -32.77 -9.72
C ALA A 113 -34.99 -31.77 -10.59
N GLN A 114 -35.26 -31.74 -11.91
CA GLN A 114 -34.68 -30.77 -12.84
C GLN A 114 -35.06 -29.34 -12.46
N ARG A 115 -36.35 -29.10 -12.21
CA ARG A 115 -36.87 -27.78 -11.81
C ARG A 115 -36.24 -27.28 -10.51
N ARG A 116 -36.13 -28.16 -9.49
CA ARG A 116 -35.49 -27.84 -8.21
C ARG A 116 -34.01 -27.51 -8.39
N SER A 117 -33.28 -28.36 -9.11
CA SER A 117 -31.86 -28.15 -9.36
C SER A 117 -31.61 -26.84 -10.08
N ALA A 118 -32.35 -26.56 -11.16
CA ALA A 118 -32.25 -25.31 -11.91
C ALA A 118 -32.57 -24.07 -11.05
N ASN A 119 -33.63 -24.12 -10.25
CA ASN A 119 -34.00 -23.02 -9.36
C ASN A 119 -32.96 -22.76 -8.27
N THR A 120 -32.36 -23.80 -7.70
CA THR A 120 -31.35 -23.65 -6.65
C THR A 120 -30.03 -23.17 -7.25
N ILE A 121 -29.57 -23.78 -8.35
CA ILE A 121 -28.30 -23.43 -9.00
C ILE A 121 -28.34 -22.01 -9.59
N SER A 122 -29.47 -21.60 -10.18
CA SER A 122 -29.63 -20.23 -10.70
C SER A 122 -29.53 -19.13 -9.64
N ARG A 123 -29.67 -19.46 -8.35
CA ARG A 123 -29.49 -18.55 -7.22
C ARG A 123 -28.06 -18.54 -6.68
N LEU A 124 -27.22 -19.51 -7.05
CA LEU A 124 -25.83 -19.54 -6.65
C LEU A 124 -25.09 -18.36 -7.29
N ARG A 125 -24.30 -17.67 -6.46
CA ARG A 125 -23.44 -16.57 -6.89
C ARG A 125 -22.02 -16.81 -6.39
N TYR A 126 -21.05 -16.50 -7.23
CA TYR A 126 -19.63 -16.51 -6.87
C TYR A 126 -19.00 -15.15 -7.22
N ASN A 127 -17.71 -14.98 -6.89
CA ASN A 127 -16.98 -13.74 -7.15
C ASN A 127 -17.70 -12.50 -6.60
N ASN A 128 -17.98 -12.48 -5.29
CA ASN A 128 -18.66 -11.37 -4.60
C ASN A 128 -20.03 -10.99 -5.20
N GLY A 129 -20.77 -11.96 -5.75
CA GLY A 129 -22.12 -11.74 -6.27
C GLY A 129 -22.20 -11.51 -7.78
N SER A 130 -21.07 -11.36 -8.48
CA SER A 130 -21.07 -11.07 -9.92
C SER A 130 -21.11 -12.32 -10.81
N GLY A 131 -20.64 -13.47 -10.32
CA GLY A 131 -20.58 -14.71 -11.07
C GLY A 131 -21.85 -15.55 -10.89
N TYR A 132 -22.25 -16.28 -11.93
CA TYR A 132 -23.39 -17.19 -11.91
C TYR A 132 -23.03 -18.51 -12.59
N ILE A 133 -23.70 -19.59 -12.17
CA ILE A 133 -23.54 -20.90 -12.78
C ILE A 133 -24.62 -21.04 -13.84
N TRP A 134 -24.23 -21.48 -15.03
CA TRP A 134 -25.13 -21.84 -16.11
C TRP A 134 -25.04 -23.34 -16.36
N ILE A 135 -26.19 -23.95 -16.61
CA ILE A 135 -26.42 -25.39 -16.79
C ILE A 135 -27.28 -25.59 -18.03
#